data_AF-A0A919TKV2-F1
#
_entry.id   AF-A0A919TKV2-F1
#
_cell.length_a   1.000
_cell.length_b   1.000
_cell.length_c   1.000
_cell.angle_alpha   90.00
_cell.angle_beta   90.00
_cell.angle_gamma   90.00
#
_symmetry.space_group_name_H-M   'P 1'
#
loop_
_entity.id
_entity.type
_entity.pdbx_description
1 polymer ?
#
loop_
_entity_poly.entity_id
_entity_poly.type
_entity_poly.pdbx_seq_one_letter_code
_entity_poly.pdbx_strand_id
1 'polypeptide(L)'
;MSRDDPFAGGVAPRLRRLDRDLAEAIVDAQCRDWTADRPDRVGFARLGQVRREVGRAAARYRVSPRAVDRTAAPAVLLAGLLVVAPLLWLAPDPGRPLPLAAIAVAGLWAADLFRAGLRRLRIRRARHAPDRAAPIDDPFRYARARRTIESCAAAARADRSYRRRGAAADLEYALDWLSAAQEELPRVR
;
A
#
# COMPACT_ATOMS: atom_id res chain seq x y z
N MET A 1 -24.96 -11.66 5.30
CA MET A 1 -23.77 -10.86 4.91
C MET A 1 -23.01 -10.49 6.18
N SER A 2 -21.98 -11.26 6.53
CA SER A 2 -21.13 -10.93 7.68
C SER A 2 -20.29 -9.69 7.34
N ARG A 3 -20.48 -8.60 8.08
CA ARG A 3 -19.65 -7.40 7.97
C ARG A 3 -18.28 -7.79 8.56
N ASP A 4 -17.26 -7.92 7.72
CA ASP A 4 -15.88 -8.20 8.18
C ASP A 4 -15.53 -7.21 9.30
N ASP A 5 -15.42 -7.71 10.54
CA ASP A 5 -14.99 -6.89 11.66
C ASP A 5 -13.59 -6.33 11.34
N PRO A 6 -13.41 -5.00 11.26
CA PRO A 6 -12.14 -4.39 10.91
C PRO A 6 -11.02 -4.70 11.92
N PHE A 7 -11.38 -5.17 13.12
CA PHE A 7 -10.44 -5.53 14.18
C PHE A 7 -10.21 -7.03 14.32
N ALA A 8 -10.96 -7.86 13.59
CA ALA A 8 -10.78 -9.31 13.59
C ALA A 8 -9.50 -9.73 12.86
N GLY A 9 -8.80 -10.70 13.44
CA GLY A 9 -7.56 -11.27 12.92
C GLY A 9 -6.29 -10.81 13.65
N GLY A 10 -5.16 -11.44 13.30
CA GLY A 10 -3.86 -11.14 13.92
C GLY A 10 -3.36 -9.71 13.67
N VAL A 11 -2.41 -9.25 14.49
CA VAL A 11 -1.82 -7.91 14.37
C VAL A 11 -1.24 -7.65 12.97
N ALA A 12 -0.50 -8.61 12.41
CA ALA A 12 0.15 -8.48 11.11
C ALA A 12 -0.79 -8.19 9.92
N PRO A 13 -1.89 -8.96 9.70
CA PRO A 13 -2.83 -8.65 8.62
C PRO A 13 -3.55 -7.32 8.82
N ARG A 14 -3.86 -6.91 10.06
CA ARG A 14 -4.46 -5.60 10.34
C ARG A 14 -3.52 -4.45 9.98
N LEU A 15 -2.25 -4.51 10.38
CA LEU A 15 -1.25 -3.52 9.99
C LEU A 15 -1.02 -3.45 8.48
N ARG A 16 -1.10 -4.60 7.77
CA ARG A 16 -1.03 -4.61 6.30
C ARG A 16 -2.24 -3.98 5.62
N ARG A 17 -3.45 -4.19 6.15
CA ARG A 17 -4.66 -3.52 5.65
C ARG A 17 -4.53 -2.02 5.86
N LEU A 18 -4.13 -1.59 7.06
CA LEU A 18 -3.90 -0.18 7.39
C LEU A 18 -2.85 0.48 6.48
N ASP A 19 -1.70 -0.16 6.24
CA ASP A 19 -0.67 0.36 5.31
C ASP A 19 -1.22 0.53 3.89
N ARG A 20 -2.02 -0.43 3.41
CA ARG A 20 -2.64 -0.34 2.08
C ARG A 20 -3.66 0.79 2.02
N ASP A 21 -4.52 0.91 3.03
CA ASP A 21 -5.55 1.94 3.11
C ASP A 21 -4.92 3.33 3.17
N LEU A 22 -3.85 3.51 3.97
CA LEU A 22 -3.07 4.75 4.02
C LEU A 22 -2.38 5.05 2.68
N ALA A 23 -1.79 4.04 2.03
CA ALA A 23 -1.14 4.22 0.73
C ALA A 23 -2.14 4.67 -0.35
N GLU A 24 -3.33 4.07 -0.37
CA GLU A 24 -4.39 4.44 -1.30
C GLU A 24 -4.90 5.86 -1.02
N ALA A 25 -5.10 6.21 0.26
CA ALA A 25 -5.50 7.54 0.68
C ALA A 25 -4.49 8.62 0.25
N ILE A 26 -3.21 8.40 0.53
CA ILE A 26 -2.14 9.34 0.19
C ILE A 26 -2.03 9.51 -1.33
N VAL A 27 -2.08 8.41 -2.09
CA VAL A 27 -1.97 8.49 -3.55
C VAL A 27 -3.18 9.19 -4.17
N ASP A 28 -4.40 8.90 -3.70
CA ASP A 28 -5.61 9.57 -4.18
C ASP A 28 -5.54 11.08 -3.88
N ALA A 29 -5.15 11.45 -2.66
CA ALA A 29 -5.03 12.84 -2.27
C ALA A 29 -3.91 13.57 -3.03
N GLN A 30 -2.72 12.97 -3.20
CA GLN A 30 -1.65 13.53 -4.03
C GLN A 30 -2.07 13.74 -5.49
N CYS A 31 -2.89 12.85 -6.04
CA CYS A 31 -3.41 13.00 -7.40
C CYS A 31 -4.38 14.18 -7.54
N ARG A 32 -5.16 14.49 -6.49
CA ARG A 32 -6.09 15.63 -6.45
C ARG A 32 -5.37 16.94 -6.13
N ASP A 33 -4.37 16.88 -5.26
CA ASP A 33 -3.54 18.01 -4.84
C ASP A 33 -2.65 18.56 -5.96
N TRP A 34 -2.24 17.70 -6.91
CA TRP A 34 -1.53 18.14 -8.12
C TRP A 34 -2.33 19.12 -9.00
N THR A 35 -3.65 19.14 -8.84
CA THR A 35 -4.56 20.07 -9.54
C THR A 35 -5.07 21.20 -8.66
N ALA A 36 -4.63 21.28 -7.40
CA ALA A 36 -5.05 22.32 -6.46
C ALA A 36 -4.16 23.55 -6.53
N ASP A 37 -4.74 24.74 -6.31
CA ASP A 37 -4.01 26.01 -6.29
C ASP A 37 -2.96 26.09 -5.17
N ARG A 38 -3.12 25.29 -4.10
CA ARG A 38 -2.18 25.25 -2.97
C ARG A 38 -1.93 23.80 -2.50
N PRO A 39 -0.81 23.19 -2.90
CA PRO A 39 -0.54 21.80 -2.57
C PRO A 39 -0.19 21.56 -1.08
N ASP A 40 -0.87 20.62 -0.41
CA ASP A 40 -0.62 20.23 0.99
C ASP A 40 0.59 19.28 1.15
N ARG A 41 1.79 19.85 1.11
CA ARG A 41 3.03 19.08 1.22
C ARG A 41 3.26 18.52 2.63
N VAL A 42 2.76 19.18 3.68
CA VAL A 42 3.09 18.83 5.06
C VAL A 42 2.19 17.71 5.55
N GLY A 43 0.89 17.76 5.26
CA GLY A 43 -0.04 16.68 5.58
C GLY A 43 0.39 15.35 4.95
N PHE A 44 0.84 15.38 3.68
CA PHE A 44 1.39 14.19 3.03
C PHE A 44 2.70 13.69 3.64
N ALA A 45 3.59 14.59 4.07
CA ALA A 45 4.81 14.20 4.74
C ALA A 45 4.51 13.50 6.07
N ARG A 46 3.56 14.02 6.85
CA ARG A 46 3.12 13.43 8.13
C ARG A 46 2.45 12.07 7.94
N LEU A 47 1.52 11.95 7.00
CA LEU A 47 0.91 10.65 6.67
C LEU A 47 1.92 9.65 6.10
N GLY A 48 2.92 10.13 5.36
CA GLY A 48 4.08 9.35 4.95
C GLY A 48 4.87 8.80 6.15
N GLN A 49 5.03 9.59 7.21
CA GLN A 49 5.64 9.13 8.48
C GLN A 49 4.77 8.08 9.17
N VAL A 50 3.45 8.31 9.31
CA VAL A 50 2.51 7.33 9.87
C VAL A 50 2.68 5.97 9.17
N ARG A 51 2.68 6.00 7.83
CA ARG A 51 2.83 4.79 7.02
C ARG A 51 4.19 4.12 7.22
N ARG A 52 5.29 4.89 7.32
CA ARG A 52 6.63 4.36 7.61
C ARG A 52 6.67 3.61 8.94
N GLU A 53 6.12 4.21 9.99
CA GLU A 53 6.12 3.61 11.34
C GLU A 53 5.21 2.36 11.40
N VAL A 54 4.01 2.40 10.79
CA VAL A 54 3.15 1.21 10.62
C VAL A 54 3.89 0.11 9.84
N GLY A 55 4.67 0.47 8.83
CA GLY A 55 5.50 -0.45 8.06
C GLY A 55 6.62 -1.10 8.89
N ARG A 56 7.29 -0.33 9.75
CA ARG A 56 8.30 -0.84 10.70
C ARG A 56 7.67 -1.79 11.72
N ALA A 57 6.55 -1.40 12.31
CA ALA A 57 5.77 -2.25 13.21
C ALA A 57 5.39 -3.57 12.53
N ALA A 58 4.84 -3.51 11.30
CA ALA A 58 4.47 -4.70 10.54
C ALA A 58 5.68 -5.60 10.21
N ALA A 59 6.87 -5.02 9.96
CA ALA A 59 8.09 -5.76 9.70
C ALA A 59 8.59 -6.56 10.93
N ARG A 60 8.26 -6.14 12.14
CA ARG A 60 8.56 -6.89 13.38
C ARG A 60 7.72 -8.17 13.52
N TYR A 61 6.55 -8.20 12.86
CA TYR A 61 5.70 -9.39 12.77
C TYR A 61 5.95 -10.25 11.52
N ARG A 62 6.78 -9.80 10.58
CA ARG A 62 7.15 -10.62 9.42
C ARG A 62 8.13 -11.71 9.86
N VAL A 63 7.67 -12.94 9.80
CA VAL A 63 8.53 -14.11 9.60
C VAL A 63 9.02 -14.05 8.15
N SER A 64 10.34 -14.00 7.92
CA SER A 64 10.91 -14.07 6.56
C SER A 64 10.93 -15.51 6.04
N PRO A 65 10.84 -15.79 4.71
CA PRO A 65 10.53 -14.92 3.59
C PRO A 65 9.10 -15.11 3.02
N ARG A 66 8.70 -14.14 2.19
CA ARG A 66 7.37 -13.88 1.64
C ARG A 66 6.74 -15.08 0.89
N ALA A 67 5.51 -15.43 1.25
CA ALA A 67 4.59 -16.07 0.32
C ALA A 67 4.28 -15.08 -0.83
N VAL A 68 4.56 -15.48 -2.06
CA VAL A 68 4.17 -14.77 -3.28
C VAL A 68 2.67 -14.48 -3.24
N ASP A 69 2.30 -13.25 -3.60
CA ASP A 69 0.92 -12.75 -3.61
C ASP A 69 0.10 -13.57 -4.64
N ARG A 70 -0.60 -14.62 -4.17
CA ARG A 70 -1.26 -15.63 -5.02
C ARG A 70 -2.29 -15.07 -5.99
N THR A 71 -2.81 -13.86 -5.72
CA THR A 71 -3.83 -13.20 -6.56
C THR A 71 -3.22 -12.35 -7.68
N ALA A 72 -2.01 -11.83 -7.49
CA ALA A 72 -1.28 -11.09 -8.52
C ALA A 72 -0.39 -12.00 -9.37
N ALA A 73 0.01 -13.16 -8.82
CA ALA A 73 0.82 -14.16 -9.50
C ALA A 73 0.28 -14.62 -10.87
N PRO A 74 -1.01 -15.00 -11.03
CA PRO A 74 -1.49 -15.48 -12.31
C PRO A 74 -1.51 -14.37 -13.37
N ALA A 75 -1.86 -13.14 -13.01
CA ALA A 75 -1.88 -12.01 -13.94
C ALA A 75 -0.47 -11.61 -14.41
N VAL A 76 0.52 -11.66 -13.52
CA VAL A 76 1.93 -11.39 -13.86
C VAL A 76 2.52 -12.53 -14.69
N LEU A 77 2.15 -13.79 -14.37
CA LEU A 77 2.56 -14.96 -15.16
C LEU A 77 1.94 -14.94 -16.56
N LEU A 78 0.65 -14.64 -16.70
CA LEU A 78 -0.02 -14.53 -18.00
C LEU A 78 0.56 -13.38 -18.84
N ALA A 79 0.81 -12.22 -18.22
CA ALA A 79 1.43 -11.10 -18.91
C ALA A 79 2.87 -11.41 -19.35
N GLY A 80 3.64 -12.10 -18.51
CA GLY A 80 4.96 -12.61 -18.88
C GLY A 80 4.88 -13.61 -20.04
N LEU A 81 3.96 -14.57 -19.96
CA LEU A 81 3.78 -15.61 -20.99
C LEU A 81 3.38 -15.02 -22.34
N LEU A 82 2.49 -14.02 -22.35
CA LEU A 82 2.03 -13.33 -23.57
C LEU A 82 3.14 -12.55 -24.30
N VAL A 83 4.18 -12.13 -23.58
CA VAL A 83 5.35 -11.44 -24.17
C VAL A 83 6.44 -12.45 -24.55
N VAL A 84 6.69 -13.44 -23.69
CA VAL A 84 7.77 -14.43 -23.85
C VAL A 84 7.48 -15.43 -24.98
N ALA A 85 6.23 -15.91 -25.11
CA ALA A 85 5.87 -16.90 -26.11
C ALA A 85 6.06 -16.46 -27.57
N PRO A 86 5.64 -15.26 -28.01
CA PRO A 86 5.91 -14.80 -29.37
C PRO A 86 7.41 -14.56 -29.64
N LEU A 87 8.16 -14.07 -28.66
CA LEU A 87 9.60 -13.87 -28.80
C LEU A 87 10.38 -15.19 -28.96
N LEU A 88 9.96 -16.25 -28.28
CA LEU A 88 10.52 -17.60 -28.45
C LEU A 88 10.21 -18.21 -29.83
N TRP A 89 9.10 -17.80 -30.45
CA TRP A 89 8.68 -18.30 -31.76
C TRP A 89 9.38 -17.58 -32.93
N LEU A 90 9.77 -16.32 -32.73
CA LEU A 90 10.53 -15.50 -33.69
C LEU A 90 12.05 -15.68 -33.60
N ALA A 91 12.56 -16.31 -32.52
CA ALA A 91 13.98 -16.54 -32.33
C ALA A 91 14.43 -17.83 -33.05
N PRO A 92 15.39 -17.78 -33.99
CA PRO A 92 15.83 -18.95 -34.76
C PRO A 92 16.59 -20.00 -33.91
N ASP A 93 17.10 -19.62 -32.73
CA ASP A 93 17.78 -20.51 -31.76
C ASP A 93 17.42 -20.12 -30.31
N PRO A 94 16.25 -20.55 -29.79
CA PRO A 94 15.75 -20.13 -28.47
C PRO A 94 16.54 -20.70 -27.28
N GLY A 95 17.44 -21.66 -27.51
CA GLY A 95 18.26 -22.31 -26.47
C GLY A 95 19.52 -21.54 -26.07
N ARG A 96 19.87 -20.43 -26.75
CA ARG A 96 21.06 -19.65 -26.40
C ARG A 96 20.78 -18.76 -25.16
N PRO A 97 21.74 -18.61 -24.24
CA PRO A 97 21.53 -17.91 -22.97
C PRO A 97 21.23 -16.41 -23.12
N LEU A 98 21.78 -15.77 -24.17
CA LEU A 98 21.59 -14.34 -24.45
C LEU A 98 20.15 -13.97 -24.86
N PRO A 99 19.50 -14.63 -25.84
CA PRO A 99 18.11 -14.33 -26.18
C PRO A 99 17.14 -14.62 -25.03
N LEU A 100 17.37 -15.68 -24.23
CA LEU A 100 16.55 -15.96 -23.05
C LEU A 100 16.64 -14.86 -22.00
N ALA A 101 17.83 -14.32 -21.74
CA ALA A 101 18.01 -13.20 -20.82
C ALA A 101 17.29 -11.93 -21.31
N ALA A 102 17.38 -11.62 -22.61
CA ALA A 102 16.70 -10.47 -23.20
C ALA A 102 15.17 -10.60 -23.11
N ILE A 103 14.63 -11.79 -23.36
CA ILE A 103 13.20 -12.10 -23.26
C ILE A 103 12.70 -11.99 -21.81
N ALA A 104 13.47 -12.49 -20.84
CA ALA A 104 13.15 -12.37 -19.42
C ALA A 104 13.11 -10.90 -18.96
N VAL A 105 14.09 -10.10 -19.39
CA VAL A 105 14.12 -8.66 -19.10
C VAL A 105 12.92 -7.96 -19.73
N ALA A 106 12.60 -8.25 -21.00
CA ALA A 106 11.43 -7.67 -21.68
C ALA A 106 10.12 -8.01 -20.97
N GLY A 107 9.95 -9.26 -20.53
CA GLY A 107 8.78 -9.69 -19.75
C GLY A 107 8.66 -8.96 -18.40
N LEU A 108 9.79 -8.70 -17.72
CA LEU A 108 9.82 -7.95 -16.47
C LEU A 108 9.39 -6.50 -16.67
N TRP A 109 9.89 -5.83 -17.72
CA TRP A 109 9.51 -4.46 -18.06
C TRP A 109 8.04 -4.35 -18.46
N ALA A 110 7.53 -5.31 -19.26
CA ALA A 110 6.13 -5.35 -19.65
C ALA A 110 5.19 -5.53 -18.44
N ALA A 111 5.56 -6.39 -17.49
CA ALA A 111 4.80 -6.58 -16.25
C ALA A 111 4.75 -5.30 -15.40
N ASP A 112 5.86 -4.55 -15.32
CA ASP A 112 5.90 -3.29 -14.57
C ASP A 112 5.08 -2.19 -15.25
N LEU A 113 5.18 -2.07 -16.57
CA LEU A 113 4.37 -1.14 -17.37
C LEU A 113 2.87 -1.46 -17.28
N PHE A 114 2.49 -2.74 -17.35
CA PHE A 114 1.10 -3.16 -17.20
C PHE A 114 0.57 -2.86 -15.80
N ARG A 115 1.38 -3.09 -14.76
CA ARG A 115 1.03 -2.74 -13.37
C ARG A 115 0.88 -1.24 -13.19
N ALA A 116 1.75 -0.43 -13.80
CA ALA A 116 1.67 1.02 -13.82
C ALA A 116 0.42 1.51 -14.58
N GLY A 117 0.09 0.88 -15.71
CA GLY A 117 -1.10 1.15 -16.50
C GLY A 117 -2.39 0.86 -15.73
N LEU A 118 -2.49 -0.31 -15.08
CA LEU A 118 -3.63 -0.65 -14.22
C LEU A 118 -3.79 0.32 -13.05
N ARG A 119 -2.68 0.78 -12.45
CA ARG A 119 -2.72 1.84 -11.44
C ARG A 119 -3.28 3.14 -12.02
N ARG A 120 -2.79 3.58 -13.18
CA ARG A 120 -3.30 4.78 -13.86
C ARG A 120 -4.78 4.68 -14.24
N LEU A 121 -5.24 3.50 -14.66
CA LEU A 121 -6.65 3.26 -14.98
C LEU A 121 -7.54 3.27 -13.74
N ARG A 122 -7.08 2.70 -12.62
CA ARG A 122 -7.77 2.81 -11.33
C ARG A 122 -7.86 4.26 -10.87
N ILE A 123 -6.76 5.02 -10.98
CA ILE A 123 -6.72 6.46 -10.68
C ILE A 123 -7.69 7.22 -11.60
N ARG A 124 -7.71 6.93 -12.90
CA ARG A 124 -8.66 7.55 -13.83
C ARG A 124 -10.12 7.22 -13.52
N ARG A 125 -10.43 6.00 -13.06
CA ARG A 125 -11.79 5.65 -12.60
C ARG A 125 -12.16 6.39 -11.32
N ALA A 126 -11.22 6.61 -10.41
CA ALA A 126 -11.43 7.44 -9.24
C ALA A 126 -11.70 8.92 -9.61
N ARG A 127 -11.13 9.42 -10.72
CA ARG A 127 -11.41 10.75 -11.29
C ARG A 127 -12.84 10.94 -11.85
N HIS A 128 -13.62 9.88 -12.03
CA HIS A 128 -14.98 9.97 -12.60
C HIS A 128 -16.10 9.98 -11.55
N ALA A 129 -15.76 10.09 -10.26
CA ALA A 129 -16.74 10.42 -9.22
C ALA A 129 -16.69 11.94 -8.96
N PRO A 130 -17.66 12.74 -9.45
CA PRO A 130 -17.72 14.16 -9.13
C PRO A 130 -18.09 14.35 -7.64
N ASP A 131 -17.60 15.42 -7.03
CA ASP A 131 -18.04 16.00 -5.74
C ASP A 131 -17.88 15.22 -4.43
N ARG A 132 -17.06 14.16 -4.38
CA ARG A 132 -16.74 13.53 -3.08
C ARG A 132 -15.44 14.09 -2.50
N ALA A 133 -15.53 14.71 -1.32
CA ALA A 133 -14.38 15.15 -0.50
C ALA A 133 -13.27 14.08 -0.50
N ALA A 134 -12.00 14.52 -0.48
CA ALA A 134 -10.92 13.56 -0.56
C ALA A 134 -11.03 12.60 0.63
N PRO A 135 -10.86 11.29 0.44
CA PRO A 135 -10.90 10.33 1.52
C PRO A 135 -9.91 10.62 2.66
N ILE A 136 -8.92 11.50 2.44
CA ILE A 136 -7.99 12.02 3.45
C ILE A 136 -8.59 13.13 4.31
N ASP A 137 -9.72 13.72 3.91
CA ASP A 137 -10.43 14.75 4.66
C ASP A 137 -11.50 14.15 5.58
N ASP A 138 -11.77 12.83 5.44
CA ASP A 138 -12.79 12.12 6.20
C ASP A 138 -12.33 11.89 7.67
N PRO A 139 -12.95 12.57 8.67
CA PRO A 139 -12.59 12.40 10.07
C PRO A 139 -12.80 10.97 10.57
N PHE A 140 -13.77 10.23 10.01
CA PHE A 140 -14.02 8.85 10.40
C PHE A 140 -12.88 7.93 10.01
N ARG A 141 -12.14 8.25 8.93
CA ARG A 141 -10.96 7.49 8.55
C ARG A 141 -9.83 7.68 9.56
N TYR A 142 -9.56 8.90 10.03
CA TYR A 142 -8.57 9.12 11.09
C TYR A 142 -8.97 8.41 12.38
N ALA A 143 -10.24 8.50 12.78
CA ALA A 143 -10.73 7.80 13.96
C ALA A 143 -10.56 6.27 13.84
N ARG A 144 -10.85 5.70 12.66
CA ARG A 144 -10.65 4.27 12.40
C ARG A 144 -9.18 3.87 12.38
N ALA A 145 -8.33 4.66 11.74
CA ALA A 145 -6.88 4.43 11.71
C ALA A 145 -6.32 4.46 13.13
N ARG A 146 -6.66 5.49 13.92
CA ARG A 146 -6.28 5.64 15.33
C ARG A 146 -6.66 4.43 16.16
N ARG A 147 -7.94 4.04 16.16
CA ARG A 147 -8.42 2.84 16.89
C ARG A 147 -7.70 1.56 16.46
N THR A 148 -7.38 1.43 15.17
CA THR A 148 -6.65 0.27 14.65
C THR A 148 -5.21 0.24 15.14
N ILE A 149 -4.53 1.40 15.16
CA ILE A 149 -3.17 1.54 15.67
C ILE A 149 -3.14 1.28 17.18
N GLU A 150 -4.05 1.90 17.96
CA GLU A 150 -4.18 1.71 19.41
C GLU A 150 -4.40 0.25 19.78
N SER A 151 -5.34 -0.44 19.12
CA SER A 151 -5.60 -1.87 19.36
C SER A 151 -4.43 -2.77 18.95
N CYS A 152 -3.68 -2.40 17.91
CA CYS A 152 -2.45 -3.12 17.54
C CYS A 152 -1.30 -2.85 18.52
N ALA A 153 -1.17 -1.63 19.04
CA ALA A 153 -0.18 -1.27 20.05
C ALA A 153 -0.45 -2.01 21.36
N ALA A 154 -1.70 -2.05 21.81
CA ALA A 154 -2.11 -2.84 22.98
C ALA A 154 -1.79 -4.33 22.80
N ALA A 155 -2.13 -4.91 21.64
CA ALA A 155 -1.79 -6.30 21.33
C ALA A 155 -0.26 -6.53 21.26
N ALA A 156 0.51 -5.57 20.76
CA ALA A 156 1.97 -5.64 20.72
C ALA A 156 2.59 -5.64 22.11
N ARG A 157 2.10 -4.80 23.03
CA ARG A 157 2.57 -4.75 24.43
C ARG A 157 2.37 -6.09 25.15
N ALA A 158 1.29 -6.79 24.84
CA ALA A 158 0.97 -8.10 25.41
C ALA A 158 1.71 -9.29 24.75
N ASP A 159 2.49 -9.06 23.69
CA ASP A 159 3.19 -10.14 23.00
C ASP A 159 4.39 -10.67 23.83
N ARG A 160 4.65 -11.97 23.78
CA ARG A 160 5.78 -12.59 24.49
C ARG A 160 7.11 -12.29 23.80
N SER A 161 7.11 -12.12 22.48
CA SER A 161 8.33 -11.87 21.71
C SER A 161 8.81 -10.44 21.93
N TYR A 162 10.04 -10.27 22.39
CA TYR A 162 10.67 -8.94 22.55
C TYR A 162 10.63 -8.13 21.25
N ARG A 163 10.89 -8.78 20.11
CA ARG A 163 10.83 -8.15 18.79
C ARG A 163 9.44 -7.58 18.49
N ARG A 164 8.38 -8.31 18.84
CA ARG A 164 6.99 -7.90 18.59
C ARG A 164 6.51 -6.86 19.60
N ARG A 165 6.97 -6.91 20.85
CA ARG A 165 6.74 -5.85 21.84
C ARG A 165 7.29 -4.50 21.37
N GLY A 166 8.45 -4.50 20.73
CA GLY A 166 9.02 -3.29 20.13
C GLY A 166 8.15 -2.63 19.03
N ALA A 167 7.15 -3.34 18.50
CA ALA A 167 6.19 -2.74 17.56
C ALA A 167 5.23 -1.76 18.25
N ALA A 168 5.05 -1.85 19.58
CA ALA A 168 4.22 -0.92 20.31
C ALA A 168 4.76 0.52 20.23
N ALA A 169 6.09 0.69 20.41
CA ALA A 169 6.75 1.99 20.31
C ALA A 169 6.63 2.58 18.89
N ASP A 170 6.87 1.76 17.86
CA ASP A 170 6.67 2.21 16.46
C ASP A 170 5.21 2.68 16.22
N LEU A 171 4.22 1.97 16.78
CA LEU A 171 2.80 2.33 16.66
C LEU A 171 2.43 3.57 17.49
N GLU A 172 3.10 3.83 18.61
CA GLU A 172 2.95 5.07 19.38
C GLU A 172 3.45 6.26 18.55
N TYR A 173 4.64 6.18 17.95
CA TYR A 173 5.11 7.21 17.02
C TYR A 173 4.14 7.41 15.83
N ALA A 174 3.54 6.32 15.33
CA ALA A 174 2.53 6.43 14.28
C ALA A 174 1.29 7.22 14.73
N LEU A 175 0.89 7.14 16.01
CA LEU A 175 -0.22 7.93 16.56
C LEU A 175 0.14 9.42 16.64
N ASP A 176 1.35 9.75 17.06
CA ASP A 176 1.81 11.15 17.15
C ASP A 176 1.84 11.82 15.77
N TRP A 177 2.34 11.10 14.76
CA TRP A 177 2.29 11.59 13.38
C TRP A 177 0.86 11.68 12.83
N LEU A 178 -0.03 10.80 13.26
CA LEU A 178 -1.44 10.80 12.83
C LEU A 178 -2.22 11.97 13.45
N SER A 179 -2.00 12.28 14.73
CA SER A 179 -2.59 13.47 15.36
C SER A 179 -2.04 14.74 14.73
N ALA A 180 -0.73 14.78 14.47
CA ALA A 180 -0.12 15.90 13.77
C ALA A 180 -0.72 16.09 12.36
N ALA A 181 -0.95 15.00 11.61
CA ALA A 181 -1.61 15.09 10.30
C ALA A 181 -3.07 15.59 10.43
N GLN A 182 -3.79 15.16 11.46
CA GLN A 182 -5.17 15.58 11.69
C GLN A 182 -5.29 17.06 12.07
N GLU A 183 -4.32 17.62 12.79
CA GLU A 183 -4.29 19.05 13.15
C GLU A 183 -4.09 19.98 11.95
N GLU A 184 -3.47 19.48 10.87
CA GLU A 184 -3.26 20.23 9.63
C GLU A 184 -4.48 20.24 8.70
N LEU A 185 -5.46 19.37 8.94
CA LEU A 185 -6.71 19.41 8.19
C LEU A 185 -7.37 20.78 8.39
N PRO A 186 -7.85 21.43 7.31
CA PRO A 186 -8.65 22.62 7.45
C PRO A 186 -9.85 22.27 8.33
N ARG A 187 -9.89 22.85 9.54
CA ARG A 187 -11.03 22.69 10.45
C ARG A 187 -12.25 23.15 9.66
N VAL A 188 -13.12 22.22 9.29
CA VAL A 188 -14.41 22.53 8.69
C VAL A 188 -15.08 23.51 9.65
N ARG A 189 -15.16 24.78 9.24
CA ARG A 189 -15.97 25.81 9.87
C ARG A 189 -17.31 25.81 9.17
#